data_AF-A0A945VUZ1-F1
#
_entry.id   AF-A0A945VUZ1-F1
#
_cell.length_a   1.000
_cell.length_b   1.000
_cell.length_c   1.000
_cell.angle_alpha   90.00
_cell.angle_beta   90.00
_cell.angle_gamma   90.00
#
_symmetry.space_group_name_H-M   'P 1'
#
loop_
_entity.id
_entity.type
_entity.pdbx_description
1 polymer ?
#
loop_
_entity_poly.entity_id
_entity_poly.type
_entity_poly.pdbx_seq_one_letter_code
_entity_poly.pdbx_strand_id
1 'polypeptide(L)' 'MKYIYTSPDCPKCEALKERCKAQSIEYVERDADRLKNPTHDRDDIDVEAFVQLSMQNMVLPVEVDK' A
#
# COMPACT_ATOMS: atom_id res chain seq x y z
N MET A 1 12.63 -2.20 -3.51
CA MET A 1 11.45 -3.05 -3.73
C MET A 1 10.23 -2.27 -3.27
N LYS A 2 9.23 -2.09 -4.13
CA LYS A 2 8.09 -1.20 -3.84
C LYS A 2 6.96 -1.98 -3.18
N TYR A 3 6.40 -1.46 -2.10
CA TYR A 3 5.23 -2.05 -1.44
C TYR A 3 4.03 -1.16 -1.66
N ILE A 4 2.94 -1.74 -2.14
CA ILE A 4 1.69 -0.99 -2.33
C ILE A 4 0.62 -1.59 -1.42
N TYR A 5 -0.06 -0.72 -0.67
CA TYR A 5 -1.19 -1.11 0.17
C TYR A 5 -2.47 -0.75 -0.54
N THR A 6 -3.32 -1.75 -0.76
CA THR A 6 -4.56 -1.63 -1.52
C THR A 6 -5.72 -2.27 -0.78
N SER A 7 -6.95 -1.88 -1.14
CA SER A 7 -8.19 -2.45 -0.59
C SER A 7 -9.05 -2.94 -1.75
N PRO A 8 -9.90 -3.96 -1.54
CA PRO A 8 -11.02 -4.22 -2.45
C PRO A 8 -11.84 -2.93 -2.64
N ASP A 9 -12.38 -2.75 -3.84
CA ASP A 9 -13.19 -1.59 -4.25
C ASP A 9 -12.45 -0.22 -4.23
N CYS A 10 -11.15 -0.23 -4.53
CA CYS A 10 -10.34 0.99 -4.65
C CYS A 10 -9.94 1.28 -6.11
N PRO A 11 -10.65 2.17 -6.84
CA PRO A 11 -10.33 2.47 -8.24
C PRO A 11 -8.94 3.10 -8.42
N LYS A 12 -8.45 3.88 -7.44
CA LYS A 12 -7.09 4.44 -7.46
C LYS A 12 -6.01 3.36 -7.34
N CYS A 13 -6.30 2.29 -6.62
CA CYS A 13 -5.40 1.17 -6.41
C CYS A 13 -5.23 0.39 -7.71
N GLU A 14 -6.32 0.11 -8.41
CA GLU A 14 -6.30 -0.54 -9.73
C GLU A 14 -5.52 0.31 -10.75
N ALA A 15 -5.78 1.62 -10.79
CA ALA A 15 -5.03 2.53 -11.66
C ALA A 15 -3.53 2.61 -11.32
N LEU A 16 -3.14 2.39 -10.05
CA LEU A 16 -1.73 2.31 -9.66
C LEU A 16 -1.09 0.99 -10.13
N LYS A 17 -1.77 -0.14 -9.93
CA LYS A 17 -1.30 -1.46 -10.40
C LYS A 17 -1.08 -1.47 -11.91
N GLU A 18 -2.02 -0.91 -12.68
CA GLU A 18 -1.88 -0.78 -14.13
C GLU A 18 -0.67 0.07 -14.52
N ARG A 19 -0.43 1.18 -13.83
CA ARG A 19 0.75 2.03 -14.06
C ARG A 19 2.05 1.32 -13.70
N CYS A 20 2.09 0.58 -12.61
CA CYS A 20 3.26 -0.21 -12.23
C CYS A 20 3.53 -1.31 -13.26
N LYS A 21 2.48 -1.99 -13.73
CA LYS A 21 2.58 -3.00 -14.79
C LYS A 21 3.07 -2.40 -16.12
N ALA A 22 2.55 -1.25 -16.51
CA ALA A 22 2.94 -0.54 -17.73
C ALA A 22 4.41 -0.07 -17.70
N GLN A 23 4.91 0.27 -16.51
CA GLN A 23 6.30 0.70 -16.30
C GLN A 23 7.24 -0.45 -15.92
N SER A 24 6.74 -1.69 -15.89
CA SER A 24 7.49 -2.88 -15.43
C SER A 24 8.15 -2.68 -14.06
N ILE A 25 7.48 -1.95 -13.16
CA ILE A 25 7.93 -1.73 -11.78
C ILE A 25 7.58 -2.97 -10.97
N GLU A 26 8.58 -3.58 -10.33
CA GLU A 26 8.35 -4.66 -9.38
C GLU A 26 7.77 -4.10 -8.07
N TYR A 27 6.57 -4.55 -7.74
CA TYR A 27 5.90 -4.20 -6.50
C TYR A 27 5.33 -5.42 -5.79
N VAL A 28 5.22 -5.31 -4.47
CA VAL A 28 4.55 -6.27 -3.60
C VAL A 28 3.23 -5.64 -3.14
N GLU A 29 2.13 -6.26 -3.53
CA GLU A 29 0.80 -5.87 -3.06
C GLU A 29 0.54 -6.41 -1.64
N ARG A 30 0.07 -5.54 -0.75
CA ARG A 30 -0.38 -5.88 0.60
C ARG A 30 -1.78 -5.31 0.83
N ASP A 31 -2.56 -6.02 1.64
CA ASP A 31 -3.89 -5.56 2.03
C ASP A 31 -3.79 -4.40 3.03
N ALA A 32 -4.50 -3.31 2.76
CA ALA A 32 -4.60 -2.15 3.64
C ALA A 32 -5.26 -2.45 5.00
N ASP A 33 -6.06 -3.51 5.13
CA ASP A 33 -6.60 -3.95 6.41
C ASP A 33 -5.51 -4.38 7.40
N ARG A 34 -4.32 -4.76 6.93
CA ARG A 34 -3.12 -4.97 7.78
C ARG A 34 -2.72 -3.70 8.54
N LEU A 35 -3.05 -2.53 8.02
CA LEU A 35 -2.74 -1.26 8.65
C LEU A 35 -3.75 -0.90 9.75
N LYS A 36 -4.97 -1.45 9.68
CA LYS A 36 -6.05 -1.15 10.64
C LYS A 36 -5.99 -2.05 11.88
N ASN A 37 -5.55 -3.29 11.73
CA ASN A 37 -5.44 -4.23 12.84
C ASN A 37 -3.99 -4.32 13.34
N PRO A 38 -3.76 -4.26 14.67
CA PRO A 38 -2.48 -4.62 15.26
C PRO A 38 -2.32 -6.15 15.22
N THR A 39 -2.07 -6.71 14.03
CA THR A 39 -1.62 -8.10 13.92
C THR A 39 -0.21 -8.22 14.47
N HIS A 40 0.14 -9.38 15.03
CA HIS A 40 1.48 -9.63 15.59
C HIS A 40 2.59 -9.58 14.50
N ASP A 41 2.22 -9.65 13.22
CA ASP A 41 3.12 -9.64 12.06
C ASP A 41 3.27 -8.25 11.41
N ARG A 42 3.25 -7.17 12.20
CA ARG A 42 3.50 -5.82 11.69
C ARG A 42 5.01 -5.61 11.45
N ASP A 43 5.38 -5.43 10.20
CA ASP A 43 6.76 -5.08 9.82
C ASP A 43 6.97 -3.55 9.85
N ASP A 44 8.23 -3.11 9.78
CA ASP A 44 8.59 -1.69 9.59
C ASP A 44 7.89 -1.06 8.38
N ILE A 45 7.65 -1.86 7.32
CA ILE A 45 6.94 -1.41 6.11
C ILE A 45 5.47 -1.11 6.43
N ASP A 46 4.82 -1.92 7.26
CA ASP A 46 3.43 -1.70 7.67
C ASP A 46 3.33 -0.43 8.54
N VAL A 47 4.35 -0.14 9.36
CA VAL A 47 4.42 1.09 10.16
C VAL A 47 4.57 2.32 9.26
N GLU A 48 5.50 2.28 8.31
CA GLU A 48 5.73 3.39 7.38
C GLU A 48 4.50 3.63 6.49
N ALA A 49 3.87 2.56 6.01
CA ALA A 49 2.63 2.63 5.25
C ALA A 49 1.50 3.26 6.08
N PHE A 50 1.39 2.95 7.37
CA PHE A 50 0.38 3.56 8.23
C PHE A 50 0.62 5.06 8.44
N VAL A 51 1.89 5.48 8.59
CA VAL A 51 2.24 6.91 8.68
C VAL A 51 1.88 7.63 7.40
N GLN A 52 2.26 7.08 6.23
CA GLN A 52 1.90 7.66 4.94
C GLN A 52 0.39 7.68 4.69
N LEU A 53 -0.33 6.63 5.08
CA LEU A 53 -1.78 6.57 5.01
C LEU A 53 -2.40 7.72 5.81
N SER A 54 -1.89 7.96 7.01
CA SER A 54 -2.33 9.05 7.90
C SER A 54 -2.05 10.42 7.28
N MET A 55 -0.88 10.61 6.67
CA MET A 55 -0.53 11.85 5.95
C MET A 55 -1.41 12.09 4.71
N GLN A 56 -1.92 11.02 4.11
CA GLN A 56 -2.80 11.06 2.94
C GLN A 56 -4.30 11.09 3.31
N ASN A 57 -4.65 11.46 4.54
CA ASN A 57 -6.03 11.50 5.04
C ASN A 57 -6.75 10.14 4.95
N MET A 58 -6.03 9.05 5.23
CA MET A 58 -6.54 7.68 5.17
C MET A 58 -7.01 7.24 3.77
N VAL A 59 -6.39 7.81 2.72
CA VAL A 59 -6.71 7.49 1.32
C VAL A 59 -5.72 6.47 0.76
N LEU A 60 -6.27 5.47 0.06
CA LEU A 60 -5.51 4.46 -0.68
C LEU A 60 -5.38 4.84 -2.17
N PRO A 61 -4.38 4.28 -2.88
CA PRO A 61 -3.33 3.38 -2.40
C PRO A 61 -2.23 4.12 -1.63
N VAL A 62 -1.45 3.37 -0.83
CA VAL A 62 -0.23 3.87 -0.20
C VAL A 62 0.97 3.14 -0.78
N GLU A 63 2.05 3.88 -1.02
CA GLU A 63 3.27 3.40 -1.66
C GLU A 63 4.44 3.56 -0.70
N VAL A 64 5.16 2.47 -0.41
CA VAL A 64 6.36 2.48 0.43
C VAL A 64 7.52 1.95 -0.39
N ASP A 65 8.58 2.76 -0.50
CA ASP A 65 9.81 2.40 -1.18
C ASP A 65 10.86 1.96 -0.15
N LYS A 66 11.39 0.74 -0.29
CA LYS A 66 12.43 0.19 0.60
C LYS A 66 13.54 -0.53 -0.16
#